data_AF-A0A7J2IRC8-F1
#
_entry.id   AF-A0A7J2IRC8-F1
#
_cell.length_a   1.000
_cell.length_b   1.000
_cell.length_c   1.000
_cell.angle_alpha   90.00
_cell.angle_beta   90.00
_cell.angle_gamma   90.00
#
_symmetry.space_group_name_H-M   'P 1'
#
loop_
_entity.id
_entity.type
_entity.pdbx_description
1 polymer ?
#
loop_
_entity_poly.entity_id
_entity_poly.type
_entity_poly.pdbx_seq_one_letter_code
_entity_poly.pdbx_strand_id
1 'polypeptide(L)' 'MSTEDAETVSEKVRKLAEGWRQIGRKMVSPFMTMALLSLSVLPELRITDQGIIDTLKFQKIPLILQ' A
#
# COMPACT_ATOMS: atom_id res chain seq x y z
N MET A 1 -4.63 9.16 9.85
CA MET A 1 -4.55 10.39 10.66
C MET A 1 -4.40 9.97 12.11
N SER A 2 -3.50 10.59 12.87
CA SER A 2 -3.31 10.33 14.32
C SER A 2 -3.69 11.58 15.12
N THR A 3 -4.11 11.38 16.38
CA THR A 3 -4.34 12.44 17.36
C THR A 3 -3.10 12.75 18.20
N GLU A 4 -2.01 12.02 17.98
CA GLU A 4 -0.72 12.22 18.67
C GLU A 4 0.08 13.37 18.07
N ASP A 5 1.07 13.87 18.82
CA ASP A 5 2.01 14.88 18.34
C ASP A 5 2.91 14.37 17.20
N ALA A 6 3.46 15.31 16.44
CA ALA A 6 4.21 15.02 15.22
C ALA A 6 5.49 14.22 15.51
N GLU A 7 6.16 14.51 16.62
CA GLU A 7 7.39 13.86 17.06
C GLU A 7 7.14 12.38 17.37
N THR A 8 6.07 12.08 18.13
CA THR A 8 5.65 10.71 18.45
C THR A 8 5.32 9.91 17.19
N VAL A 9 4.57 10.51 16.27
CA VAL A 9 4.22 9.84 14.99
C VAL A 9 5.46 9.62 14.13
N SER A 10 6.36 10.59 14.06
CA SER A 10 7.62 10.50 13.31
C SER A 10 8.49 9.32 13.79
N GLU A 11 8.61 9.14 15.11
CA GLU A 11 9.37 8.03 15.67
C GLU A 11 8.74 6.66 15.34
N LYS A 12 7.40 6.56 15.33
CA LYS A 12 6.70 5.35 14.90
C LYS A 12 6.97 5.03 13.42
N VAL A 13 6.91 6.03 12.55
CA VAL A 13 7.23 5.87 11.11
C VAL A 13 8.69 5.44 10.91
N ARG A 14 9.62 5.99 11.70
CA ARG A 14 11.05 5.59 11.67
C ARG A 14 11.25 4.12 12.04
N LYS A 15 10.55 3.63 13.06
CA LYS A 15 10.57 2.21 13.47
C LYS A 15 10.00 1.29 12.37
N LEU A 16 8.92 1.70 11.72
CA LEU A 16 8.37 0.96 10.57
C LEU A 16 9.39 0.87 9.43
N ALA A 17 10.09 1.96 9.12
CA ALA A 17 11.13 1.96 8.09
C ALA A 17 12.30 1.01 8.43
N GLU A 18 12.66 0.86 9.71
CA GLU A 18 13.65 -0.13 10.16
C GLU A 18 13.14 -1.56 9.99
N GLY A 19 11.91 -1.86 10.40
CA GLY A 19 11.31 -3.18 10.17
C GLY A 19 11.28 -3.54 8.69
N TRP A 20 10.96 -2.59 7.82
CA TRP A 20 11.02 -2.76 6.37
C TRP A 20 12.41 -3.12 5.85
N ARG A 21 13.48 -2.51 6.38
CA ARG A 21 14.86 -2.87 6.00
C ARG A 21 15.20 -4.33 6.29
N GLN A 22 14.59 -4.92 7.31
CA GLN A 22 14.82 -6.30 7.73
C GLN A 22 14.09 -7.30 6.81
N ILE A 23 12.89 -6.96 6.34
CA ILE A 23 12.05 -7.87 5.52
C ILE A 23 12.14 -7.61 4.01
N GLY A 24 12.48 -6.39 3.60
CA GLY A 24 12.36 -5.92 2.22
C GLY A 24 13.52 -5.00 1.88
N ARG A 25 14.55 -5.56 1.24
CA ARG A 25 15.85 -4.89 1.08
C ARG A 25 15.83 -3.64 0.18
N LYS A 26 14.78 -3.41 -0.62
CA LYS A 26 14.70 -2.32 -1.60
C LYS A 26 13.26 -1.84 -1.84
N MET A 27 12.78 -0.91 -1.03
CA MET A 27 11.58 -0.11 -1.32
C MET A 27 11.81 1.33 -0.89
N VAL A 28 11.60 2.28 -1.81
CA VAL A 28 11.72 3.71 -1.50
C VAL A 28 10.54 4.12 -0.64
N SER A 29 10.78 4.71 0.53
CA SER A 29 9.75 5.24 1.43
C SER A 29 8.56 4.28 1.63
N PRO A 30 8.78 3.09 2.23
CA PRO A 30 7.78 2.02 2.24
C PRO A 30 6.45 2.42 2.87
N PHE A 31 6.47 3.28 3.89
CA PHE A 31 5.24 3.78 4.52
C PHE A 31 4.39 4.59 3.53
N MET A 32 5.01 5.53 2.79
CA MET A 32 4.32 6.35 1.81
C MET A 32 3.82 5.52 0.62
N THR A 33 4.61 4.55 0.16
CA THR A 33 4.20 3.64 -0.92
C THR A 33 2.99 2.81 -0.51
N MET A 34 2.99 2.25 0.70
CA MET A 34 1.87 1.45 1.20
C MET A 34 0.59 2.28 1.41
N ALA A 35 0.71 3.58 1.71
CA ALA A 35 -0.45 4.47 1.79
C ALA A 35 -1.22 4.55 0.46
N LEU A 36 -0.56 4.29 -0.67
CA LEU A 36 -1.24 4.25 -1.97
C LEU A 36 -2.14 3.03 -2.13
N LEU A 37 -2.00 1.95 -1.33
CA LEU A 37 -2.76 0.69 -1.48
C LEU A 37 -4.29 0.85 -1.32
N SER A 38 -4.75 1.87 -0.60
CA SER A 38 -6.17 2.17 -0.47
C SER A 38 -6.77 2.87 -1.70
N LEU A 39 -5.94 3.43 -2.59
CA LEU A 39 -6.41 4.13 -3.78
C LEU A 39 -6.82 3.11 -4.85
N SER A 40 -8.12 2.90 -5.06
CA SER A 40 -8.61 1.94 -6.05
C SER A 40 -8.35 2.36 -7.51
N VAL A 41 -8.05 3.63 -7.76
CA VAL A 41 -7.96 4.22 -9.12
C VAL A 41 -6.54 4.25 -9.72
N LEU A 42 -5.53 3.85 -8.96
CA LEU A 42 -4.14 3.74 -9.42
C LEU A 42 -3.53 2.49 -8.78
N PRO A 43 -2.80 1.63 -9.50
CA PRO A 43 -2.50 1.60 -10.95
C PRO A 43 -3.61 0.93 -11.79
N GLU A 44 -3.35 0.65 -13.08
CA GLU A 44 -4.28 0.05 -14.07
C GLU A 44 -4.88 -1.30 -13.62
N LEU A 45 -4.12 -2.05 -12.81
CA LEU A 45 -4.54 -3.33 -12.23
C LEU A 45 -4.44 -3.25 -10.71
N ARG A 46 -5.53 -3.53 -10.00
CA ARG A 46 -5.58 -3.34 -8.54
C ARG A 46 -6.24 -4.47 -7.79
N ILE A 47 -5.62 -4.89 -6.69
CA ILE A 47 -6.25 -5.73 -5.68
C ILE A 47 -7.08 -4.82 -4.75
N THR A 48 -8.36 -5.12 -4.62
CA THR A 48 -9.30 -4.50 -3.69
C THR A 48 -9.98 -5.56 -2.83
N ASP A 49 -10.84 -5.14 -1.92
CA ASP A 49 -11.75 -6.01 -1.16
C ASP A 49 -12.73 -6.80 -2.06
N GLN A 50 -12.95 -6.34 -3.29
CA GLN A 50 -13.82 -7.02 -4.27
C GLN A 50 -13.07 -7.99 -5.20
N GLY A 51 -11.73 -8.07 -5.12
CA GLY A 51 -10.88 -8.94 -5.92
C GLY A 51 -9.84 -8.18 -6.75
N ILE A 52 -9.39 -8.76 -7.87
CA ILE A 52 -8.53 -8.06 -8.84
C ILE A 52 -9.43 -7.26 -9.79
N ILE A 53 -9.18 -5.96 -9.90
CA ILE A 53 -9.96 -5.01 -10.69
C ILE A 53 -9.05 -4.39 -11.76
N ASP A 54 -9.50 -4.42 -13.02
CA ASP A 54 -9.03 -3.55 -14.11
C ASP A 54 -9.64 -2.16 -13.88
N THR A 55 -8.81 -1.18 -13.53
CA THR A 55 -9.26 0.17 -13.16
C THR A 55 -9.53 1.05 -14.38
N LEU A 56 -9.06 0.65 -15.57
CA LEU A 56 -9.37 1.33 -16.83
C LEU A 56 -10.75 0.95 -17.34
N LYS A 57 -11.11 -0.34 -17.23
CA LYS A 57 -12.41 -0.87 -17.67
C LYS A 57 -13.45 -0.98 -16.56
N PHE A 58 -13.04 -0.78 -15.30
CA PHE A 58 -13.86 -0.99 -14.11
C PHE A 58 -14.48 -2.40 -14.05
N GLN A 59 -13.66 -3.42 -14.33
CA GLN A 59 -14.10 -4.81 -14.41
C GLN A 59 -13.27 -5.71 -13.49
N LYS A 60 -13.93 -6.68 -12.86
CA LYS A 60 -13.26 -7.70 -12.08
C LYS A 60 -12.57 -8.71 -13.01
N ILE A 61 -11.29 -8.97 -12.76
CA ILE A 61 -10.51 -9.97 -13.48
C ILE A 61 -10.54 -11.31 -12.71
N PRO A 62 -10.80 -12.43 -13.39
CA PRO A 62 -10.65 -13.76 -12.80
C PRO A 62 -9.21 -14.01 -12.34
N LEU A 63 -9.04 -14.43 -11.08
CA LEU A 63 -7.71 -14.69 -10.52
C LEU A 63 -7.09 -15.99 -11.04
N ILE A 64 -7.91 -16.97 -11.42
CA ILE A 64 -7.50 -18.30 -11.85
C ILE A 64 -8.06 -18.54 -13.25
N LEU A 65 -7.17 -18.88 -14.18
CA LEU A 65 -7.54 -19.38 -15.51
C LEU A 65 -7.82 -20.88 -15.36
N GLN A 66 -9.00 -21.34 -15.80
CA GLN A 66 -9.33 -22.76 -15.90
C GLN A 66 -8.81 -23.35 -17.20
#